data_AF-A0A7R8ZXN9-F1
#
_entry.id   AF-A0A7R8ZXN9-F1
#
_cell.length_a   1.000
_cell.length_b   1.000
_cell.length_c   1.000
_cell.angle_alpha   90.00
_cell.angle_beta   90.00
_cell.angle_gamma   90.00
#
_symmetry.space_group_name_H-M   'P 1'
#
loop_
_entity.id
_entity.type
_entity.pdbx_description
1 polymer ?
#
loop_
_entity_poly.entity_id
_entity_poly.type
_entity_poly.pdbx_seq_one_letter_code
_entity_poly.pdbx_strand_id
1 'polypeptide(L)'
;MTGCNAMNDTTNPSVTFKTNKGDFVVELFQDKAPKTVENILGYVKDGFYDGTIFHRVIPGFMIQGGGFSEDMGQKTTKAPVENEANNGLKNDVGTLAMARTSDPHSATAQFFVN
;
A
#
# COMPACT_ATOMS: atom_id res chain seq x y z
N MET A 1 14.54 32.73 -27.86
CA MET A 1 14.72 31.39 -27.25
C MET A 1 14.99 31.59 -25.78
N THR A 2 14.22 30.95 -24.91
CA THR A 2 14.63 30.23 -23.68
C THR A 2 13.36 29.99 -22.87
N GLY A 3 12.79 28.79 -23.01
CA GLY A 3 11.83 28.26 -22.07
C GLY A 3 12.60 27.45 -21.03
N CYS A 4 12.47 27.80 -19.75
CA CYS A 4 12.84 26.89 -18.67
C CYS A 4 11.82 25.75 -18.65
N ASN A 5 12.21 24.57 -19.12
CA ASN A 5 11.46 23.35 -18.84
C ASN A 5 11.69 23.01 -17.36
N ALA A 6 10.65 23.16 -16.54
CA ALA A 6 10.58 22.46 -15.27
C ALA A 6 10.55 20.95 -15.60
N MET A 7 11.65 20.25 -15.31
CA MET A 7 11.63 18.79 -15.23
C MET A 7 10.81 18.48 -13.97
N ASN A 8 9.58 18.01 -14.16
CA ASN A 8 8.84 17.40 -13.05
C ASN A 8 9.66 16.18 -12.60
N ASP A 9 10.18 16.18 -11.38
CA ASP A 9 10.78 14.99 -10.76
C ASP A 9 9.67 13.94 -10.56
N THR A 10 9.31 13.24 -11.63
CA THR A 10 8.31 12.16 -11.68
C THR A 10 8.90 10.85 -11.18
N THR A 11 9.50 10.84 -9.99
CA THR A 11 9.97 9.60 -9.37
C THR A 11 8.92 9.14 -8.37
N ASN A 12 8.30 7.99 -8.62
CA ASN A 12 7.36 7.40 -7.70
C ASN A 12 8.04 7.10 -6.35
N PRO A 13 7.37 7.34 -5.21
CA PRO A 13 7.87 6.90 -3.92
C PRO A 13 8.07 5.38 -3.91
N SER A 14 9.13 4.92 -3.25
CA SER A 14 9.35 3.49 -3.00
C SER A 14 9.43 3.20 -1.50
N VAL A 15 8.90 2.06 -1.10
CA VAL A 15 8.91 1.56 0.28
C VAL A 15 9.56 0.19 0.30
N THR A 16 10.57 0.02 1.15
CA THR A 16 11.18 -1.29 1.39
C THR A 16 10.52 -1.95 2.60
N PHE A 17 9.89 -3.10 2.38
CA PHE A 17 9.36 -3.94 3.45
C PHE A 17 10.41 -4.99 3.82
N LYS A 18 10.88 -4.91 5.06
CA LYS A 18 11.80 -5.91 5.63
C LYS A 18 10.98 -6.98 6.33
N THR A 19 11.08 -8.22 5.86
CA THR A 19 10.33 -9.34 6.44
C THR A 19 11.27 -10.46 6.86
N ASN A 20 10.78 -11.37 7.71
CA ASN A 20 11.51 -12.59 8.08
C ASN A 20 11.69 -13.59 6.92
N LYS A 21 11.09 -13.34 5.75
CA LYS A 21 11.24 -14.13 4.52
C LYS A 21 12.07 -13.42 3.45
N GLY A 22 12.63 -12.25 3.77
CA GLY A 22 13.40 -11.43 2.85
C GLY A 22 12.78 -10.04 2.66
N ASP A 23 13.53 -9.19 1.98
CA ASP A 23 13.13 -7.82 1.71
C ASP A 23 12.44 -7.75 0.35
N PHE A 24 11.39 -6.92 0.25
CA PHE A 24 10.81 -6.55 -1.04
C PHE A 24 10.58 -5.05 -1.11
N VAL A 25 10.64 -4.50 -2.32
CA VAL A 25 10.47 -3.08 -2.58
C VAL A 25 9.17 -2.88 -3.34
N VAL A 26 8.36 -1.93 -2.89
CA VAL A 26 7.12 -1.53 -3.54
C VAL A 26 7.30 -0.12 -4.08
N GLU A 27 7.13 0.04 -5.39
CA GLU A 27 6.98 1.35 -6.03
C GLU A 27 5.51 1.77 -5.97
N LEU A 28 5.26 3.03 -5.60
CA LEU A 28 3.93 3.58 -5.34
C LEU A 28 3.57 4.64 -6.40
N PHE A 29 2.57 4.36 -7.23
CA PHE A 29 2.13 5.25 -8.31
C PHE A 29 1.33 6.46 -7.78
N GLN A 30 2.05 7.48 -7.30
CA GLN A 30 1.46 8.68 -6.69
C GLN A 30 0.60 9.49 -7.67
N ASP A 31 0.91 9.45 -8.96
CA ASP A 31 0.13 10.09 -10.01
C ASP A 31 -1.23 9.41 -10.25
N LYS A 32 -1.32 8.10 -10.00
CA LYS A 32 -2.55 7.29 -10.20
C LYS A 32 -3.38 7.12 -8.94
N ALA A 33 -2.75 7.08 -7.77
CA ALA A 33 -3.42 6.83 -6.50
C ALA A 33 -2.88 7.74 -5.37
N PRO A 34 -2.95 9.08 -5.52
CA PRO A 34 -2.30 10.01 -4.60
C PRO A 34 -2.74 9.82 -3.14
N LYS A 35 -4.04 9.63 -2.88
CA LYS A 35 -4.55 9.46 -1.50
C LYS A 35 -4.12 8.12 -0.90
N THR A 36 -4.11 7.08 -1.71
CA THR A 36 -3.67 5.74 -1.33
C THR A 36 -2.18 5.73 -0.99
N VAL A 37 -1.36 6.37 -1.83
CA VAL A 37 0.09 6.50 -1.62
C VAL A 37 0.37 7.32 -0.36
N GLU A 38 -0.33 8.45 -0.17
CA GLU A 38 -0.20 9.25 1.05
C GLU A 38 -0.56 8.44 2.30
N ASN A 39 -1.63 7.65 2.25
CA ASN A 39 -2.06 6.79 3.34
C ASN A 39 -1.00 5.73 3.69
N ILE A 40 -0.48 4.99 2.71
CA ILE A 40 0.58 3.99 2.92
C ILE A 40 1.83 4.65 3.52
N LEU A 41 2.30 5.75 2.91
CA LEU A 41 3.48 6.46 3.39
C LEU A 41 3.28 7.02 4.80
N GLY A 42 2.06 7.44 5.15
CA GLY A 42 1.70 7.85 6.49
C GLY A 42 1.87 6.72 7.51
N TYR A 43 1.36 5.52 7.21
CA TYR A 43 1.56 4.35 8.09
C TYR A 43 3.02 3.90 8.17
N VAL A 44 3.78 3.98 7.08
CA VAL A 44 5.22 3.68 7.06
C VAL A 44 5.97 4.66 7.96
N LYS A 45 5.72 5.96 7.84
CA LYS A 45 6.38 7.01 8.65
C LYS A 45 6.09 6.87 10.14
N ASP A 46 4.90 6.38 10.49
CA ASP A 46 4.49 6.14 11.87
C ASP A 46 5.05 4.83 12.45
N GLY A 47 5.80 4.03 11.67
CA GLY A 47 6.26 2.69 12.07
C GLY A 47 5.10 1.70 12.27
N PHE A 48 3.92 1.97 11.68
CA PHE A 48 2.73 1.18 11.92
C PHE A 48 2.86 -0.27 11.44
N TYR A 49 3.57 -0.49 10.34
CA TYR A 49 3.76 -1.84 9.78
C TYR A 49 4.75 -2.69 10.58
N ASP A 50 5.51 -2.10 11.50
CA ASP A 50 6.43 -2.84 12.35
C ASP A 50 5.67 -3.76 13.30
N GLY A 51 6.12 -5.02 13.36
CA GLY A 51 5.45 -6.09 14.10
C GLY A 51 4.12 -6.55 13.51
N THR A 52 3.76 -6.10 12.29
CA THR A 52 2.59 -6.66 11.60
C THR A 52 2.93 -7.92 10.84
N ILE A 53 1.93 -8.78 10.66
CA ILE A 53 2.05 -10.06 9.96
C ILE A 53 1.24 -10.10 8.66
N PHE A 54 1.66 -10.98 7.76
CA PHE A 54 0.83 -11.48 6.66
C PHE A 54 -0.11 -12.55 7.20
N HIS A 55 -1.27 -12.12 7.68
CA HIS A 55 -2.25 -12.99 8.35
C HIS A 55 -3.05 -13.88 7.38
N ARG A 56 -3.00 -13.59 6.07
CA ARG A 56 -3.73 -14.38 5.06
C ARG A 56 -2.88 -14.57 3.81
N VAL A 57 -2.60 -15.82 3.47
CA VAL A 57 -1.78 -16.24 2.32
C VAL A 57 -2.55 -17.29 1.54
N ILE A 58 -2.89 -17.00 0.27
CA ILE A 58 -3.60 -17.94 -0.61
C ILE A 58 -2.76 -18.15 -1.87
N PRO A 59 -2.20 -19.38 -2.07
CA PRO A 59 -1.41 -19.69 -3.25
C PRO A 59 -2.16 -19.42 -4.55
N GLY A 60 -1.51 -18.73 -5.49
CA GLY A 60 -2.09 -18.39 -6.80
C GLY A 60 -3.14 -17.30 -6.78
N PHE A 61 -3.30 -16.58 -5.65
CA PHE A 61 -4.28 -15.50 -5.55
C PHE A 61 -3.70 -14.21 -4.95
N MET A 62 -3.36 -14.20 -3.66
CA MET A 62 -2.76 -13.02 -3.01
C MET A 62 -2.18 -13.35 -1.64
N ILE A 63 -1.39 -12.41 -1.13
CA ILE A 63 -0.97 -12.33 0.28
C ILE A 63 -1.47 -11.01 0.87
N GLN A 64 -2.10 -11.05 2.05
CA GLN A 64 -2.67 -9.89 2.71
C GLN A 64 -2.04 -9.69 4.09
N GLY A 65 -1.73 -8.42 4.40
CA GLY A 65 -0.98 -8.04 5.60
C GLY A 65 -1.26 -6.61 6.06
N GLY A 66 -0.45 -6.15 7.02
CA GLY A 66 -0.44 -4.74 7.45
C GLY A 66 -1.59 -4.32 8.38
N GLY A 67 -2.27 -5.26 9.05
CA GLY A 67 -3.37 -4.92 9.97
C GLY A 67 -3.39 -5.70 11.29
N PHE A 68 -2.63 -6.78 11.41
CA PHE A 68 -2.63 -7.66 12.58
C PHE A 68 -1.22 -7.84 13.11
N SER A 69 -1.07 -7.93 14.43
CA SER A 69 0.16 -8.37 15.11
C SER A 69 0.24 -9.90 15.18
N GLU A 70 1.38 -10.42 15.67
CA GLU A 70 1.65 -11.86 15.80
C GLU A 70 0.63 -12.61 16.67
N ASP A 71 0.01 -11.92 17.63
CA ASP A 71 -1.06 -12.43 18.49
C ASP A 71 -2.45 -12.41 17.84
N MET A 72 -2.54 -12.09 16.55
CA MET A 72 -3.78 -11.87 15.81
C MET A 72 -4.62 -10.70 16.35
N GLY A 73 -4.02 -9.80 17.13
CA GLY A 73 -4.62 -8.54 17.54
C GLY A 73 -4.67 -7.57 16.35
N GLN A 74 -5.85 -7.01 16.06
CA GLN A 74 -5.97 -5.97 15.05
C GLN A 74 -5.41 -4.65 15.58
N LYS A 75 -4.44 -4.05 14.87
CA LYS A 75 -3.88 -2.76 15.24
C LYS A 75 -4.87 -1.63 14.93
N THR A 76 -4.96 -0.64 15.82
CA THR A 76 -5.84 0.53 15.65
C THR A 76 -5.40 1.37 14.46
N THR A 77 -6.27 1.50 13.46
CA THR A 77 -5.96 2.24 12.23
C THR A 77 -6.44 3.71 12.29
N LYS A 78 -5.96 4.53 11.35
CA LYS A 78 -6.52 5.85 11.06
C LYS A 78 -7.87 5.73 10.36
N ALA A 79 -8.49 6.87 10.09
CA ALA A 79 -9.70 6.96 9.29
C ALA A 79 -9.52 6.31 7.91
N PRO A 80 -10.59 5.75 7.32
CA PRO A 80 -10.53 5.18 5.98
C PRO A 80 -10.14 6.19 4.90
N VAL A 81 -9.47 5.70 3.85
CA VAL A 81 -9.11 6.46 2.65
C VAL A 81 -10.13 6.23 1.54
N GLU A 82 -10.32 7.25 0.71
CA GLU A 82 -11.18 7.16 -0.47
C GLU A 82 -10.62 6.15 -1.48
N ASN A 83 -11.52 5.41 -2.14
CA ASN A 83 -11.15 4.42 -3.12
C ASN A 83 -10.72 5.06 -4.44
N GLU A 84 -9.50 4.76 -4.87
CA GLU A 84 -8.93 5.23 -6.14
C GLU A 84 -8.81 4.11 -7.20
N ALA A 85 -9.52 2.99 -7.05
CA ALA A 85 -9.43 1.84 -7.97
C ALA A 85 -9.88 2.13 -9.42
N ASN A 86 -10.55 3.25 -9.67
CA ASN A 86 -10.95 3.70 -11.01
C ASN A 86 -9.81 4.42 -11.76
N ASN A 87 -8.55 4.22 -11.37
CA ASN A 87 -7.37 4.87 -11.93
C ASN A 87 -6.75 4.15 -13.16
N GLY A 88 -7.34 3.04 -13.60
CA GLY A 88 -6.90 2.27 -14.75
C GLY A 88 -5.78 1.25 -14.47
N LEU A 89 -5.29 1.16 -13.23
CA LEU A 89 -4.38 0.10 -12.80
C LEU A 89 -5.14 -1.21 -12.59
N LYS A 90 -4.49 -2.32 -12.91
CA LYS A 90 -5.05 -3.67 -12.75
C LYS A 90 -4.38 -4.40 -11.59
N ASN A 91 -5.13 -5.32 -10.97
CA ASN A 91 -4.61 -6.26 -9.98
C ASN A 91 -3.91 -7.43 -10.67
N ASP A 92 -2.81 -7.14 -11.37
CA ASP A 92 -1.96 -8.15 -11.99
C ASP A 92 -0.93 -8.69 -10.97
N VAL A 93 -0.35 -9.87 -11.23
CA VAL A 93 0.65 -10.48 -10.33
C VAL A 93 1.80 -9.52 -10.05
N GLY A 94 2.14 -9.34 -8.76
CA GLY A 94 3.19 -8.44 -8.29
C GLY A 94 2.71 -7.01 -7.99
N THR A 95 1.43 -6.70 -8.19
CA THR A 95 0.86 -5.40 -7.81
C THR A 95 0.41 -5.38 -6.36
N LEU A 96 0.56 -4.23 -5.70
CA LEU A 96 0.05 -3.98 -4.35
C LEU A 96 -1.23 -3.15 -4.41
N ALA A 97 -2.26 -3.57 -3.67
CA ALA A 97 -3.53 -2.87 -3.58
C ALA A 97 -4.06 -2.85 -2.13
N MET A 98 -4.95 -1.90 -1.83
CA MET A 98 -5.53 -1.76 -0.51
C MET A 98 -6.64 -2.77 -0.26
N ALA A 99 -6.58 -3.46 0.88
CA ALA A 99 -7.69 -4.29 1.33
C ALA A 99 -8.81 -3.40 1.89
N ARG A 100 -10.05 -3.78 1.61
CA ARG A 100 -11.25 -3.07 2.04
C ARG A 100 -12.38 -4.04 2.36
N THR A 101 -13.38 -3.55 3.07
CA THR A 101 -14.63 -4.28 3.30
C THR A 101 -15.57 -4.15 2.09
N SER A 102 -16.83 -4.56 2.26
CA SER A 102 -17.88 -4.33 1.25
C SER A 102 -18.09 -2.85 0.94
N ASP A 103 -17.83 -1.96 1.90
CA ASP A 103 -17.85 -0.52 1.67
C ASP A 103 -16.64 -0.11 0.78
N PRO A 104 -16.87 0.51 -0.38
CA PRO A 104 -15.81 0.96 -1.27
C PRO A 104 -14.76 1.85 -0.58
N HIS A 105 -15.16 2.73 0.34
CA HIS A 105 -14.30 3.74 0.96
C HIS A 105 -13.88 3.35 2.39
N SER A 106 -13.64 2.05 2.61
CA SER A 106 -13.28 1.49 3.93
C SER A 106 -11.82 1.07 4.07
N ALA A 107 -11.00 1.31 3.05
CA ALA A 107 -9.58 0.96 3.09
C ALA A 107 -8.87 1.75 4.20
N THR A 108 -8.08 1.08 5.04
CA THR A 108 -7.29 1.73 6.10
C THR A 108 -5.81 1.40 5.95
N ALA A 109 -5.25 0.52 6.78
CA ALA A 109 -3.83 0.15 6.75
C ALA A 109 -3.54 -1.14 5.99
N GLN A 110 -4.53 -2.02 5.87
CA GLN A 110 -4.36 -3.35 5.29
C GLN A 110 -4.16 -3.28 3.78
N PHE A 111 -3.21 -4.08 3.29
CA PHE A 111 -2.90 -4.21 1.87
C PHE A 111 -2.76 -5.67 1.48
N PHE A 112 -2.84 -5.95 0.19
CA PHE A 112 -2.52 -7.24 -0.38
C PHE A 112 -1.61 -7.10 -1.61
N VAL A 113 -0.79 -8.13 -1.84
CA VAL A 113 0.03 -8.29 -3.04
C VAL A 113 -0.54 -9.46 -3.83
N ASN A 114 -0.83 -9.25 -5.12
CA ASN A 114 -1.38 -10.25 -6.03
C ASN A 114 -0.32 -11.26 -6.49
#